data_AF-A0AAP8SMX9-F1
#
_entry.id   AF-A0AAP8SMX9-F1
#
_cell.length_a   1.000
_cell.length_b   1.000
_cell.length_c   1.000
_cell.angle_alpha   90.00
_cell.angle_beta   90.00
_cell.angle_gamma   90.00
#
_symmetry.space_group_name_H-M   'P 1'
#
loop_
_entity.id
_entity.type
_entity.pdbx_description
1 polymer ?
#
loop_
_entity_poly.entity_id
_entity_poly.type
_entity_poly.pdbx_seq_one_letter_code
_entity_poly.pdbx_strand_id
1 'polypeptide(L)'
;MSPLPENRHLRQFLLFVFALIIPCFALWTVAADMVAMPVVGLSNIILGNWFPYAVDSIIFQNSDVYLLTQFGEAGGRPVPAEQSEYQFGFQINPAILSYSLPFYATLHFATQKDEYLTSFLAGVLILYPFILFGLVSLCMKDLMVNLGALFMEHPGVFIPNGNVIGLLYQLNVLIVPTVAPIAVWAWQSQNTDLFTSILGTRQEVAEEA
;
A
#
# COMPACT_ATOMS: atom_id res chain seq x y z
N MET A 1 37.13 27.33 -13.70
CA MET A 1 35.75 26.97 -13.34
C MET A 1 35.85 25.61 -12.67
N SER A 2 35.90 25.57 -11.34
CA SER A 2 36.08 24.33 -10.58
C SER A 2 34.78 23.53 -10.66
N PRO A 3 34.81 22.22 -11.01
CA PRO A 3 33.62 21.38 -10.89
C PRO A 3 33.19 21.40 -9.42
N LEU A 4 31.93 21.75 -9.18
CA LEU A 4 31.40 21.83 -7.83
C LEU A 4 31.44 20.43 -7.18
N PRO A 5 31.81 20.31 -5.89
CA PRO A 5 32.03 19.03 -5.25
C PRO A 5 30.72 18.24 -5.10
N GLU A 6 30.77 16.99 -5.55
CA GLU A 6 29.74 15.94 -5.58
C GLU A 6 28.85 15.87 -4.31
N ASN A 7 29.45 16.13 -3.14
CA ASN A 7 28.77 16.16 -1.83
C ASN A 7 27.63 17.19 -1.69
N ARG A 8 27.59 18.22 -2.54
CA ARG A 8 26.55 19.27 -2.44
C ARG A 8 25.18 18.77 -2.89
N HIS A 9 25.14 17.93 -3.94
CA HIS A 9 23.90 17.45 -4.54
C HIS A 9 23.17 16.47 -3.61
N LEU A 10 23.90 15.54 -2.99
CA LEU A 10 23.33 14.60 -2.02
C LEU A 10 22.81 15.30 -0.76
N ARG A 11 23.60 16.24 -0.18
CA ARG A 11 23.17 16.98 1.01
C ARG A 11 21.92 17.82 0.73
N GLN A 12 21.88 18.48 -0.43
CA GLN A 12 20.71 19.26 -0.85
C GLN A 12 19.49 18.36 -1.00
N PHE A 13 19.62 17.23 -1.70
CA PHE A 13 18.55 16.24 -1.83
C PHE A 13 18.01 15.79 -0.46
N LEU A 14 18.88 15.37 0.46
CA LEU A 14 18.46 14.92 1.79
C LEU A 14 17.72 16.03 2.56
N LEU A 15 18.21 17.27 2.51
CA LEU A 15 17.54 18.40 3.14
C LEU A 15 16.15 18.64 2.54
N PHE A 16 16.01 18.53 1.21
CA PHE A 16 14.72 18.65 0.53
C PHE A 16 13.79 17.49 0.88
N VAL A 17 14.27 16.25 0.94
CA VAL A 17 13.48 15.10 1.40
C VAL A 17 12.92 15.38 2.79
N PHE A 18 13.76 15.73 3.76
CA PHE A 18 13.30 16.01 5.13
C PHE A 18 12.31 17.19 5.19
N ALA A 19 12.52 18.24 4.40
CA ALA A 19 11.60 19.36 4.33
C ALA A 19 10.26 18.98 3.67
N LEU A 20 10.27 18.10 2.67
CA LEU A 20 9.08 17.69 1.90
C LEU A 20 8.25 16.59 2.57
N ILE A 21 8.83 15.80 3.50
CA ILE A 21 8.08 14.78 4.24
C ILE A 21 6.84 15.41 4.90
N ILE A 22 7.00 16.52 5.62
CA ILE A 22 5.91 17.15 6.36
C ILE A 22 4.74 17.56 5.45
N PRO A 23 4.93 18.39 4.40
CA PRO A 23 3.84 18.79 3.53
C PRO A 23 3.28 17.62 2.71
N CYS A 24 4.10 16.67 2.24
CA CYS A 24 3.59 15.52 1.48
C CYS A 24 2.68 14.63 2.34
N PHE A 25 3.07 14.33 3.58
CA PHE A 25 2.23 13.58 4.50
C PHE A 25 0.98 14.36 4.92
N ALA A 26 1.10 15.67 5.16
CA ALA A 26 -0.06 16.51 5.50
C ALA A 26 -1.09 16.60 4.36
N LEU A 27 -0.64 16.67 3.10
CA LEU A 27 -1.55 16.61 1.95
C LEU A 27 -2.20 15.23 1.81
N TRP A 28 -1.42 14.17 2.06
CA TRP A 28 -1.94 12.80 1.99
C TRP A 28 -2.98 12.51 3.06
N THR A 29 -2.86 13.00 4.29
CA THR A 29 -3.88 12.72 5.33
C THR A 29 -5.27 13.25 4.95
N VAL A 30 -5.34 14.35 4.20
CA VAL A 30 -6.60 14.88 3.68
C VAL A 30 -7.08 14.13 2.42
N ALA A 31 -6.14 13.62 1.62
CA ALA A 31 -6.45 12.90 0.38
C ALA A 31 -6.63 11.38 0.56
N ALA A 32 -6.28 10.81 1.72
CA ALA A 32 -6.13 9.37 1.93
C ALA A 32 -7.43 8.61 1.63
N ASP A 33 -8.57 9.10 2.11
CA ASP A 33 -9.88 8.50 1.88
C ASP A 33 -10.22 8.50 0.39
N MET A 34 -9.99 9.63 -0.28
CA MET A 34 -10.27 9.82 -1.70
C MET A 34 -9.41 8.90 -2.56
N VAL A 35 -8.14 8.71 -2.18
CA VAL A 35 -7.20 7.79 -2.81
C VAL A 35 -7.56 6.33 -2.54
N ALA A 36 -8.09 6.00 -1.36
CA ALA A 36 -8.47 4.64 -1.02
C ALA A 36 -9.79 4.21 -1.68
N MET A 37 -10.67 5.15 -2.02
CA MET A 37 -12.02 4.88 -2.56
C MET A 37 -12.08 3.88 -3.72
N PRO A 38 -11.38 4.07 -4.85
CA PRO A 38 -11.43 3.12 -5.95
C PRO A 38 -10.73 1.80 -5.61
N VAL A 39 -9.73 1.81 -4.73
CA VAL A 39 -9.09 0.58 -4.26
C VAL A 39 -10.08 -0.27 -3.48
N VAL A 40 -10.85 0.33 -2.57
CA VAL A 40 -11.93 -0.34 -1.83
C VAL A 40 -13.00 -0.86 -2.78
N GLY A 41 -13.43 -0.06 -3.76
CA GLY A 41 -14.40 -0.51 -4.75
C GLY A 41 -13.91 -1.71 -5.57
N LEU A 42 -12.66 -1.70 -6.00
CA LEU A 42 -12.05 -2.83 -6.71
C LEU A 42 -11.87 -4.05 -5.80
N SER A 43 -11.45 -3.86 -4.55
CA SER A 43 -11.36 -4.95 -3.57
C SER A 43 -12.74 -5.56 -3.28
N ASN A 44 -13.80 -4.75 -3.21
CA ASN A 44 -15.17 -5.23 -3.07
C ASN A 44 -15.56 -6.14 -4.23
N ILE A 45 -15.26 -5.72 -5.46
CA ILE A 45 -15.53 -6.54 -6.65
C ILE A 45 -14.72 -7.84 -6.61
N ILE A 46 -13.41 -7.75 -6.36
CA ILE A 46 -12.53 -8.93 -6.36
C ILE A 46 -12.97 -9.94 -5.29
N LEU A 47 -13.15 -9.48 -4.05
CA LEU A 47 -13.47 -10.36 -2.92
C LEU A 47 -14.92 -10.81 -2.91
N GLY A 48 -15.86 -9.98 -3.34
CA GLY A 48 -17.27 -10.38 -3.50
C GLY A 48 -17.46 -11.44 -4.58
N ASN A 49 -16.65 -11.43 -5.64
CA ASN A 49 -16.69 -12.49 -6.66
C ASN A 49 -15.89 -13.74 -6.24
N TRP A 50 -14.80 -13.58 -5.49
CA TRP A 50 -13.96 -14.71 -5.09
C TRP A 50 -14.55 -15.46 -3.87
N PHE A 51 -15.08 -14.74 -2.89
CA PHE A 51 -15.65 -15.29 -1.66
C PHE A 51 -17.10 -14.81 -1.44
N PRO A 52 -18.02 -15.05 -2.40
CA PRO A 52 -19.41 -14.57 -2.32
C PRO A 52 -20.19 -15.11 -1.10
N TYR A 53 -19.75 -16.24 -0.53
CA TYR A 53 -20.36 -16.84 0.65
C TYR A 53 -19.89 -16.24 1.97
N ALA A 54 -18.76 -15.50 1.97
CA ALA A 54 -18.17 -14.93 3.18
C ALA A 54 -18.24 -13.41 3.19
N VAL A 55 -18.09 -12.78 2.02
CA VAL A 55 -18.06 -11.33 1.87
C VAL A 55 -19.41 -10.85 1.39
N ASP A 56 -20.03 -9.96 2.17
CA ASP A 56 -21.21 -9.23 1.73
C ASP A 56 -20.78 -7.98 0.94
N SER A 57 -20.03 -7.10 1.60
CA SER A 57 -19.60 -5.85 0.99
C SER A 57 -18.38 -5.26 1.70
N ILE A 58 -17.66 -4.40 0.98
CA ILE A 58 -16.58 -3.57 1.52
C ILE A 58 -16.99 -2.12 1.30
N ILE A 59 -17.26 -1.41 2.39
CA ILE A 59 -17.87 -0.07 2.35
C ILE A 59 -17.05 0.95 3.12
N PHE A 60 -17.18 2.22 2.71
CA PHE A 60 -16.75 3.36 3.52
C PHE A 60 -17.88 3.82 4.43
N GLN A 61 -17.59 3.96 5.71
CA GLN A 61 -18.52 4.51 6.69
C GLN A 61 -17.75 5.45 7.64
N ASN A 62 -18.12 6.73 7.67
CA ASN A 62 -17.53 7.75 8.56
C ASN A 62 -15.98 7.83 8.52
N SER A 63 -15.40 7.78 7.31
CA SER A 63 -13.93 7.73 7.07
C SER A 63 -13.22 6.43 7.46
N ASP A 64 -13.95 5.43 7.96
CA ASP A 64 -13.44 4.08 8.15
C ASP A 64 -13.89 3.17 7.00
N VAL A 65 -13.10 2.14 6.70
CA VAL A 65 -13.49 1.07 5.77
C VAL A 65 -13.93 -0.13 6.60
N TYR A 66 -15.07 -0.71 6.23
CA TYR A 66 -15.57 -1.93 6.86
C TYR A 66 -15.72 -3.05 5.84
N LEU A 67 -15.17 -4.21 6.19
CA LEU A 67 -15.45 -5.48 5.52
C LEU A 67 -16.64 -6.14 6.23
N LEU A 68 -17.79 -6.10 5.59
CA LEU A 68 -19.01 -6.77 6.04
C LEU A 68 -19.05 -8.20 5.52
N THR A 69 -19.41 -9.12 6.39
CA THR A 69 -19.47 -10.55 6.06
C THR A 69 -20.92 -11.04 5.95
N GLN A 70 -21.09 -12.18 5.28
CA GLN A 70 -22.37 -12.90 5.23
C GLN A 70 -22.73 -13.61 6.55
N PHE A 71 -21.97 -13.35 7.61
CA PHE A 71 -22.15 -13.95 8.93
C PHE A 71 -22.47 -12.89 9.98
N GLY A 72 -23.24 -13.29 10.98
CA GLY A 72 -23.50 -12.53 12.18
C GLY A 72 -23.48 -13.44 13.41
N GLU A 73 -23.93 -12.90 14.53
CA GLU A 73 -24.01 -13.65 15.78
C GLU A 73 -25.46 -13.79 16.24
N ALA A 74 -25.85 -15.00 16.62
CA ALA A 74 -27.10 -15.22 17.35
C ALA A 74 -26.86 -16.21 18.48
N GLY A 75 -27.13 -15.79 19.73
CA GLY A 75 -26.96 -16.62 20.91
C GLY A 75 -25.52 -17.13 21.12
N GLY A 76 -24.52 -16.29 20.84
CA GLY A 76 -23.10 -16.63 21.00
C GLY A 76 -22.56 -17.61 19.94
N ARG A 77 -23.29 -17.83 18.85
CA ARG A 77 -22.87 -18.70 17.74
C ARG A 77 -22.89 -17.92 16.42
N PRO A 78 -21.92 -18.19 15.52
CA PRO A 78 -21.94 -17.64 14.18
C PRO A 78 -23.10 -18.24 13.39
N VAL A 79 -23.91 -17.38 12.78
CA VAL A 79 -25.06 -17.72 11.94
C VAL A 79 -25.01 -16.90 10.64
N PRO A 80 -25.74 -17.30 9.58
CA PRO A 80 -25.93 -16.43 8.42
C PRO A 80 -26.47 -15.06 8.83
N ALA A 81 -26.00 -13.99 8.18
CA ALA A 81 -26.35 -12.61 8.47
C ALA A 81 -27.87 -12.36 8.51
N GLU A 82 -28.64 -13.03 7.65
CA GLU A 82 -30.11 -12.96 7.58
C GLU A 82 -30.82 -13.43 8.86
N GLN A 83 -30.14 -14.24 9.68
CA GLN A 83 -30.64 -14.83 10.92
C GLN A 83 -30.12 -14.10 12.17
N SER A 84 -29.35 -13.03 11.99
CA SER A 84 -28.79 -12.22 13.07
C SER A 84 -29.32 -10.79 13.02
N GLU A 85 -29.39 -10.14 14.18
CA GLU A 85 -29.66 -8.70 14.28
C GLU A 85 -28.45 -7.86 13.82
N TYR A 86 -27.23 -8.40 13.94
CA TYR A 86 -25.98 -7.70 13.61
C TYR A 86 -25.04 -8.56 12.78
N GLN A 87 -24.50 -7.98 11.71
CA GLN A 87 -23.48 -8.61 10.88
C GLN A 87 -22.08 -8.41 11.48
N PHE A 88 -21.17 -9.34 11.23
CA PHE A 88 -19.76 -9.10 11.50
C PHE A 88 -19.20 -8.10 10.49
N GLY A 89 -18.78 -6.95 11.00
CA GLY A 89 -18.05 -5.92 10.27
C GLY A 89 -16.64 -5.77 10.83
N PHE A 90 -15.63 -6.00 10.00
CA PHE A 90 -14.23 -5.81 10.38
C PHE A 90 -13.75 -4.44 9.89
N GLN A 91 -13.29 -3.61 10.82
CA GLN A 91 -12.72 -2.30 10.50
C GLN A 91 -11.32 -2.47 9.89
N ILE A 92 -11.12 -1.82 8.74
CA ILE A 92 -9.91 -1.87 7.95
C ILE A 92 -9.38 -0.45 7.77
N ASN A 93 -8.09 -0.26 8.04
CA ASN A 93 -7.43 1.01 7.78
C ASN A 93 -6.63 0.94 6.46
N PRO A 94 -7.13 1.50 5.35
CA PRO A 94 -6.42 1.48 4.06
C PRO A 94 -5.18 2.39 4.05
N ALA A 95 -5.06 3.33 5.01
CA ALA A 95 -3.94 4.26 5.09
C ALA A 95 -2.60 3.55 5.36
N ILE A 96 -2.63 2.37 5.99
CA ILE A 96 -1.43 1.53 6.19
C ILE A 96 -0.83 1.02 4.87
N LEU A 97 -1.55 1.13 3.75
CA LEU A 97 -1.08 0.72 2.43
C LEU A 97 -0.73 1.94 1.56
N SER A 98 -1.54 3.00 1.66
CA SER A 98 -1.42 4.18 0.80
C SER A 98 -0.35 5.19 1.24
N TYR A 99 0.25 5.03 2.43
CA TYR A 99 1.38 5.88 2.87
C TYR A 99 2.63 5.75 1.97
N SER A 100 2.68 4.73 1.12
CA SER A 100 3.66 4.62 0.04
C SER A 100 3.65 5.84 -0.91
N LEU A 101 2.48 6.46 -1.10
CA LEU A 101 2.32 7.61 -2.00
C LEU A 101 2.99 8.91 -1.51
N PRO A 102 2.73 9.42 -0.29
CA PRO A 102 3.44 10.61 0.20
C PRO A 102 4.94 10.36 0.35
N PHE A 103 5.35 9.13 0.66
CA PHE A 103 6.76 8.76 0.70
C PHE A 103 7.41 8.82 -0.70
N TYR A 104 6.77 8.22 -1.71
CA TYR A 104 7.20 8.36 -3.10
C TYR A 104 7.21 9.83 -3.57
N ALA A 105 6.16 10.60 -3.26
CA ALA A 105 6.06 12.01 -3.62
C ALA A 105 7.23 12.82 -3.05
N THR A 106 7.59 12.58 -1.78
CA THR A 106 8.73 13.22 -1.14
C THR A 106 10.02 12.97 -1.92
N LEU A 107 10.32 11.71 -2.26
CA LEU A 107 11.53 11.34 -2.99
C LEU A 107 11.53 11.93 -4.41
N HIS A 108 10.39 11.86 -5.08
CA HIS A 108 10.22 12.35 -6.45
C HIS A 108 10.42 13.86 -6.54
N PHE A 109 9.76 14.65 -5.70
CA PHE A 109 9.87 16.11 -5.71
C PHE A 109 11.19 16.64 -5.13
N ALA A 110 11.90 15.84 -4.32
CA ALA A 110 13.25 16.19 -3.89
C ALA A 110 14.31 16.02 -5.00
N THR A 111 14.00 15.26 -6.06
CA THR A 111 14.92 14.99 -7.17
C THR A 111 14.73 16.00 -8.29
N GLN A 112 15.83 16.59 -8.79
CA GLN A 112 15.77 17.50 -9.93
C GLN A 112 15.54 16.71 -11.24
N LYS A 113 14.46 17.01 -11.96
CA LYS A 113 14.07 16.38 -13.25
C LYS A 113 13.46 17.41 -14.20
N ASP A 114 13.40 17.13 -15.51
CA ASP A 114 12.76 18.02 -16.49
C ASP A 114 11.23 17.82 -16.55
N GLU A 115 10.75 16.58 -16.46
CA GLU A 115 9.33 16.23 -16.51
C GLU A 115 8.80 15.75 -15.15
N TYR A 116 8.33 16.68 -14.31
CA TYR A 116 7.88 16.34 -12.96
C TYR A 116 6.53 15.62 -12.91
N LEU A 117 5.51 16.16 -13.58
CA LEU A 117 4.13 15.74 -13.35
C LEU A 117 3.77 14.42 -14.02
N THR A 118 4.22 14.20 -15.27
CA THR A 118 3.99 12.96 -16.02
C THR A 118 4.65 11.77 -15.32
N SER A 119 5.91 11.93 -14.93
CA SER A 119 6.67 10.91 -14.20
C SER A 119 6.05 10.63 -12.81
N PHE A 120 5.61 11.66 -12.10
CA PHE A 120 4.92 11.51 -10.82
C PHE A 120 3.64 10.68 -10.96
N LEU A 121 2.77 11.05 -11.89
CA LEU A 121 1.50 10.35 -12.13
C LEU A 121 1.74 8.89 -12.56
N ALA A 122 2.74 8.64 -13.40
CA ALA A 122 3.13 7.29 -13.77
C ALA A 122 3.56 6.46 -12.55
N GLY A 123 4.33 7.04 -11.63
CA GLY A 123 4.74 6.36 -10.40
C GLY A 123 3.57 6.05 -9.47
N VAL A 124 2.65 7.01 -9.29
CA VAL A 124 1.40 6.79 -8.53
C VAL A 124 0.57 5.66 -9.14
N LEU A 125 0.45 5.63 -10.47
CA LEU A 125 -0.28 4.59 -11.19
C LEU A 125 0.38 3.20 -11.01
N ILE A 126 1.71 3.13 -10.98
CA ILE A 126 2.45 1.89 -10.71
C ILE A 126 2.26 1.43 -9.26
N LEU A 127 2.17 2.35 -8.30
CA LEU A 127 1.96 2.02 -6.88
C LEU A 127 0.54 1.51 -6.59
N TYR A 128 -0.44 1.91 -7.40
CA TYR A 128 -1.86 1.59 -7.17
C TYR A 128 -2.19 0.09 -7.10
N PRO A 129 -1.72 -0.76 -8.04
CA PRO A 129 -1.89 -2.20 -7.96
C PRO A 129 -1.34 -2.82 -6.66
N PHE A 130 -0.26 -2.28 -6.10
CA PHE A 130 0.30 -2.77 -4.85
C PHE A 130 -0.60 -2.44 -3.65
N ILE A 131 -1.19 -1.24 -3.63
CA ILE A 131 -2.18 -0.85 -2.61
C ILE A 131 -3.41 -1.76 -2.71
N LEU A 132 -3.89 -2.03 -3.93
CA LEU A 132 -5.01 -2.94 -4.16
C LEU A 132 -4.73 -4.36 -3.69
N PHE A 133 -3.59 -4.92 -4.09
CA PHE A 133 -3.21 -6.27 -3.68
C PHE A 133 -2.99 -6.37 -2.17
N GLY A 134 -2.47 -5.31 -1.55
CA GLY A 134 -2.36 -5.20 -0.10
C GLY A 134 -3.71 -5.16 0.60
N LEU A 135 -4.69 -4.44 0.07
CA LEU A 135 -6.03 -4.37 0.67
C LEU A 135 -6.75 -5.72 0.59
N VAL A 136 -6.64 -6.39 -0.56
CA VAL A 136 -7.17 -7.76 -0.73
C VAL A 136 -6.52 -8.72 0.28
N SER A 137 -5.20 -8.66 0.45
CA SER A 137 -4.46 -9.50 1.41
C SER A 137 -4.86 -9.21 2.86
N LEU A 138 -5.10 -7.92 3.18
CA LEU A 138 -5.54 -7.47 4.51
C LEU A 138 -6.94 -8.01 4.84
N CYS A 139 -7.90 -7.88 3.92
CA CYS A 139 -9.24 -8.45 4.06
C CYS A 139 -9.20 -9.97 4.22
N MET A 140 -8.42 -10.67 3.40
CA MET A 140 -8.25 -12.13 3.51
C MET A 140 -7.69 -12.54 4.88
N LYS A 141 -6.74 -11.77 5.41
CA LYS A 141 -6.22 -11.98 6.76
C LYS A 141 -7.33 -11.82 7.80
N ASP A 142 -8.17 -10.80 7.69
CA ASP A 142 -9.26 -10.58 8.65
C ASP A 142 -10.34 -11.67 8.57
N LEU A 143 -10.70 -12.13 7.37
CA LEU A 143 -11.60 -13.28 7.20
C LEU A 143 -10.99 -14.54 7.83
N MET A 144 -9.72 -14.83 7.54
CA MET A 144 -9.03 -16.01 8.07
C MET A 144 -8.95 -15.99 9.60
N VAL A 145 -8.57 -14.86 10.20
CA VAL A 145 -8.37 -14.76 11.65
C VAL A 145 -9.68 -14.73 12.42
N ASN A 146 -10.67 -13.99 11.93
CA ASN A 146 -11.91 -13.76 12.68
C ASN A 146 -12.99 -14.82 12.39
N LEU A 147 -13.09 -15.34 11.16
CA LEU A 147 -14.06 -16.38 10.82
C LEU A 147 -13.48 -17.80 10.97
N GLY A 148 -12.15 -17.95 10.91
CA GLY A 148 -11.48 -19.23 11.11
C GLY A 148 -11.97 -20.31 10.15
N ALA A 149 -12.45 -21.43 10.70
CA ALA A 149 -12.96 -22.57 9.94
C ALA A 149 -14.16 -22.21 9.03
N LEU A 150 -15.00 -21.24 9.43
CA LEU A 150 -16.16 -20.81 8.61
C LEU A 150 -15.72 -20.26 7.25
N PHE A 151 -14.55 -19.64 7.21
CA PHE A 151 -13.93 -19.20 5.97
C PHE A 151 -13.08 -20.31 5.37
N MET A 152 -12.11 -20.84 6.12
CA MET A 152 -11.06 -21.72 5.58
C MET A 152 -11.52 -23.09 5.09
N GLU A 153 -12.64 -23.61 5.61
CA GLU A 153 -13.12 -24.97 5.29
C GLU A 153 -14.29 -24.97 4.28
N HIS A 154 -14.59 -23.84 3.64
CA HIS A 154 -15.70 -23.76 2.71
C HIS A 154 -15.46 -24.61 1.44
N PRO A 155 -16.35 -25.57 1.11
CA PRO A 155 -16.16 -26.45 -0.02
C PRO A 155 -16.38 -25.72 -1.35
N GLY A 156 -15.59 -26.09 -2.37
CA GLY A 156 -15.84 -25.63 -3.76
C GLY A 156 -15.28 -24.25 -4.11
N VAL A 157 -14.62 -23.56 -3.17
CA VAL A 157 -13.91 -22.30 -3.44
C VAL A 157 -12.42 -22.47 -3.15
N PHE A 158 -11.57 -21.94 -4.02
CA PHE A 158 -10.14 -21.92 -3.78
C PHE A 158 -9.79 -20.85 -2.74
N ILE A 159 -9.26 -21.29 -1.60
CA ILE A 159 -8.78 -20.42 -0.52
C ILE A 159 -7.31 -20.77 -0.30
N PRO A 160 -6.37 -19.80 -0.42
CA PRO A 160 -4.99 -20.05 -0.07
C PRO A 160 -4.87 -20.50 1.38
N ASN A 161 -3.92 -21.40 1.69
CA ASN A 161 -3.75 -21.83 3.06
C ASN A 161 -3.37 -20.64 3.97
N GLY A 162 -3.58 -20.80 5.29
CA GLY A 162 -3.41 -19.68 6.21
C GLY A 162 -1.98 -19.11 6.24
N ASN A 163 -0.96 -19.95 5.99
CA ASN A 163 0.42 -19.49 5.90
C ASN A 163 0.64 -18.55 4.70
N VAL A 164 0.08 -18.87 3.54
CA VAL A 164 0.15 -18.04 2.34
C VAL A 164 -0.58 -16.72 2.57
N ILE A 165 -1.78 -16.75 3.15
CA ILE A 165 -2.52 -15.53 3.51
C ILE A 165 -1.70 -14.66 4.47
N GLY A 166 -1.13 -15.25 5.51
CA GLY A 166 -0.29 -14.55 6.48
C GLY A 166 0.98 -13.96 5.88
N LEU A 167 1.64 -14.67 4.97
CA LEU A 167 2.83 -14.18 4.25
C LEU A 167 2.47 -13.04 3.29
N LEU A 168 1.38 -13.17 2.54
CA LEU A 168 0.89 -12.11 1.65
C LEU A 168 0.55 -10.85 2.43
N TYR A 169 -0.13 -10.98 3.56
CA TYR A 169 -0.39 -9.85 4.46
C TYR A 169 0.92 -9.20 4.94
N GLN A 170 1.87 -9.98 5.48
CA GLN A 170 3.14 -9.44 5.96
C GLN A 170 3.93 -8.73 4.87
N LEU A 171 4.04 -9.35 3.69
CA LEU A 171 4.73 -8.77 2.55
C LEU A 171 4.08 -7.43 2.14
N ASN A 172 2.75 -7.41 1.98
CA ASN A 172 2.05 -6.24 1.46
C ASN A 172 1.83 -5.12 2.47
N VAL A 173 1.87 -5.40 3.78
CA VAL A 173 1.67 -4.38 4.81
C VAL A 173 2.99 -3.88 5.37
N LEU A 174 4.01 -4.73 5.48
CA LEU A 174 5.28 -4.37 6.13
C LEU A 174 6.36 -3.97 5.11
N ILE A 175 6.45 -4.67 3.99
CA ILE A 175 7.58 -4.52 3.05
C ILE A 175 7.18 -3.63 1.87
N VAL A 176 6.11 -3.98 1.16
CA VAL A 176 5.73 -3.30 -0.08
C VAL A 176 5.52 -1.79 0.11
N PRO A 177 4.82 -1.29 1.14
CA PRO A 177 4.56 0.14 1.24
C PRO A 177 5.81 0.99 1.52
N THR A 178 6.91 0.39 2.00
CA THR A 178 8.20 1.06 2.18
C THR A 178 9.13 0.86 0.98
N VAL A 179 9.20 -0.34 0.42
CA VAL A 179 10.18 -0.70 -0.62
C VAL A 179 9.71 -0.29 -2.01
N ALA A 180 8.43 -0.51 -2.35
CA ALA A 180 7.89 -0.18 -3.66
C ALA A 180 8.08 1.31 -4.04
N PRO A 181 7.76 2.30 -3.18
CA PRO A 181 7.99 3.71 -3.53
C PRO A 181 9.46 4.05 -3.77
N ILE A 182 10.40 3.43 -3.04
CA ILE A 182 11.85 3.60 -3.27
C ILE A 182 12.24 2.97 -4.61
N ALA A 183 11.76 1.77 -4.91
CA ALA A 183 12.06 1.08 -6.15
C ALA A 183 11.54 1.85 -7.38
N VAL A 184 10.30 2.34 -7.32
CA VAL A 184 9.71 3.17 -8.37
C VAL A 184 10.50 4.47 -8.54
N TRP A 185 10.82 5.16 -7.45
CA TRP A 185 11.63 6.37 -7.49
C TRP A 185 13.03 6.11 -8.06
N ALA A 186 13.71 5.06 -7.63
CA ALA A 186 15.05 4.71 -8.08
C ALA A 186 15.07 4.42 -9.58
N TRP A 187 14.12 3.62 -10.05
CA TRP A 187 13.94 3.33 -11.48
C TRP A 187 13.70 4.61 -12.30
N GLN A 188 12.85 5.52 -11.81
CA GLN A 188 12.59 6.80 -12.48
C GLN A 188 13.72 7.83 -12.36
N SER A 189 14.68 7.62 -11.46
CA SER A 189 15.76 8.57 -11.18
C SER A 189 17.11 8.10 -11.71
N GLN A 190 17.18 6.92 -12.33
CA GLN A 190 18.40 6.29 -12.84
C GLN A 190 19.24 7.18 -13.77
N ASN A 191 18.61 8.12 -14.49
CA ASN A 191 19.27 9.02 -15.44
C ASN A 191 19.60 10.41 -14.87
N THR A 192 19.41 10.62 -13.57
CA THR A 192 19.66 11.93 -12.93
C THR A 192 21.09 12.02 -12.39
N ASP A 193 21.64 13.23 -12.34
CA ASP A 193 22.97 13.51 -11.78
C ASP A 193 23.12 13.04 -10.32
N LEU A 194 22.00 12.95 -9.60
CA LEU A 194 21.96 12.40 -8.25
C LEU A 194 22.33 10.90 -8.25
N PHE A 195 21.78 10.12 -9.17
CA PHE A 195 21.97 8.67 -9.20
C PHE A 195 23.37 8.30 -9.73
N THR A 196 23.89 9.09 -10.67
CA THR A 196 25.28 8.95 -11.15
C THR A 196 26.28 9.30 -10.06
N SER A 197 26.03 10.34 -9.23
CA SER A 197 26.91 10.63 -8.08
C SER A 197 26.92 9.48 -7.06
N ILE A 198 25.75 8.94 -6.67
CA ILE A 198 25.67 7.81 -5.73
C ILE A 198 26.41 6.56 -6.24
N LEU A 199 26.36 6.29 -7.55
CA LEU A 199 27.06 5.14 -8.16
C LEU A 199 28.55 5.41 -8.39
N GLY A 200 28.93 6.64 -8.75
CA GLY A 200 30.32 7.06 -8.94
C GLY A 200 31.14 6.94 -7.67
N THR A 201 30.58 7.38 -6.52
CA THR A 201 31.23 7.21 -5.22
C THR A 201 31.48 5.73 -4.88
N ARG A 202 30.65 4.79 -5.40
CA ARG A 202 30.81 3.36 -5.14
C ARG A 202 31.99 2.73 -5.91
N GLN A 203 32.40 3.31 -7.04
CA GLN A 203 33.58 2.85 -7.78
C GLN A 203 34.89 3.30 -7.11
N GLU A 204 34.98 4.54 -6.62
CA GLU A 204 36.18 5.02 -5.92
C GLU A 204 36.45 4.23 -4.62
N VAL A 205 35.40 3.93 -3.83
CA VAL A 205 35.53 3.13 -2.60
C VAL A 205 35.89 1.66 -2.89
N ALA A 206 35.57 1.14 -4.08
CA ALA A 206 35.91 -0.23 -4.48
C ALA A 206 37.32 -0.35 -5.08
N GLU A 207 37.90 0.74 -5.60
CA GLU A 207 39.29 0.77 -6.10
C GLU A 207 40.31 1.06 -4.99
N GLU A 208 39.89 1.65 -3.87
CA GLU A 208 40.73 1.90 -2.68
C GLU A 208 40.75 0.75 -1.65
N ALA A 209 40.03 -0.35 -1.88
CA ALA A 209 39.94 -1.53 -1.01
C ALA A 209 40.70 -2.75 -1.56
#